data_AF-A0A8X6V1V5-F1
#
_entry.id   AF-A0A8X6V1V5-F1
#
_cell.length_a   1.000
_cell.length_b   1.000
_cell.length_c   1.000
_cell.angle_alpha   90.00
_cell.angle_beta   90.00
_cell.angle_gamma   90.00
#
_symmetry.space_group_name_H-M   'P 1'
#
loop_
_entity.id
_entity.type
_entity.pdbx_description
1 polymer ?
#
loop_
_entity_poly.entity_id
_entity_poly.type
_entity_poly.pdbx_seq_one_letter_code
_entity_poly.pdbx_strand_id
1 'polypeptide(L)'
;MEVNKDKIRFILQFFFDKSENASQLSEIANGVYGADTVAANYVQFWFRRFRSGIFDVKDALRTGRLVVENVDKITEIIVGRHVSSRSIAHELKIDPKTVLNHLRKVGLKEKLHVWVPYELTLKDMMDRISICESLVKRNEIDHFLNGW
;
A
#
# COMPACT_ATOMS: atom_id res chain seq x y z
N MET A 1 13.02 -25.03 14.56
CA MET A 1 13.39 -23.60 14.49
C MET A 1 13.24 -23.18 13.05
N GLU A 2 12.51 -22.11 12.76
CA GLU A 2 12.37 -21.63 11.39
C GLU A 2 13.70 -21.02 10.94
N VAL A 3 14.35 -21.67 9.96
CA VAL A 3 15.68 -21.24 9.54
C VAL A 3 15.54 -20.01 8.65
N ASN A 4 16.00 -18.86 9.17
CA ASN A 4 16.02 -17.62 8.42
C ASN A 4 16.95 -17.74 7.20
N LYS A 5 16.37 -17.71 6.00
CA LYS A 5 17.11 -17.87 4.73
C LYS A 5 18.16 -16.77 4.51
N ASP A 6 17.89 -15.55 4.95
CA ASP A 6 18.84 -14.45 4.85
C ASP A 6 20.07 -14.72 5.72
N LYS A 7 19.85 -15.23 6.95
CA LYS A 7 20.95 -15.63 7.84
C LYS A 7 21.84 -16.70 7.20
N ILE A 8 21.26 -17.72 6.56
CA ILE A 8 22.04 -18.74 5.83
C ILE A 8 22.90 -18.06 4.76
N ARG A 9 22.30 -17.20 3.92
CA ARG A 9 22.99 -16.56 2.80
C ARG A 9 24.13 -15.64 3.24
N PHE A 10 23.98 -14.91 4.35
CA PHE A 10 25.08 -14.13 4.95
C PHE A 10 26.24 -15.02 5.40
N ILE A 11 25.94 -16.20 5.95
CA ILE A 11 26.97 -17.18 6.32
C ILE A 11 27.67 -17.72 5.08
N LEU A 12 26.92 -18.03 4.01
CA LEU A 12 27.51 -18.45 2.73
C LEU A 12 28.48 -17.39 2.19
N GLN A 13 28.12 -16.11 2.31
CA GLN A 13 28.97 -15.00 1.88
C GLN A 13 30.25 -14.91 2.70
N PHE A 14 30.14 -14.97 4.03
CA PHE A 14 31.32 -14.97 4.93
C PHE A 14 32.32 -16.08 4.57
N PHE A 15 31.82 -17.30 4.29
CA PHE A 15 32.69 -18.40 3.90
C PHE A 15 33.25 -18.29 2.49
N PHE A 16 32.50 -17.68 1.57
CA PHE A 16 33.00 -17.32 0.25
C PHE A 16 34.19 -16.36 0.35
N ASP A 17 34.08 -15.32 1.18
CA ASP A 17 35.15 -14.34 1.40
C ASP A 17 36.40 -14.98 2.02
N LYS A 18 36.22 -16.04 2.84
CA LYS A 18 37.30 -16.85 3.41
C LYS A 18 37.92 -17.85 2.43
N SER A 19 37.46 -17.90 1.18
CA SER A 19 37.92 -18.81 0.12
C SER A 19 37.72 -20.31 0.44
N GLU A 20 36.71 -20.65 1.24
CA GLU A 20 36.38 -22.04 1.55
C GLU A 20 35.57 -22.71 0.42
N ASN A 21 35.64 -24.06 0.34
CA ASN A 21 35.02 -24.78 -0.76
C ASN A 21 33.52 -25.00 -0.53
N ALA A 22 32.69 -24.71 -1.55
CA ALA A 22 31.23 -24.78 -1.48
C ALA A 22 30.68 -26.15 -1.06
N SER A 23 31.37 -27.24 -1.44
CA SER A 23 30.91 -28.61 -1.18
C SER A 23 30.93 -29.00 0.30
N GLN A 24 31.92 -28.50 1.06
CA GLN A 24 32.00 -28.77 2.51
C GLN A 24 31.01 -27.92 3.30
N LEU A 25 30.58 -26.80 2.73
CA LEU A 25 29.75 -25.84 3.44
C LEU A 25 28.32 -26.32 3.70
N SER A 26 27.75 -27.14 2.81
CA SER A 26 26.44 -27.74 3.05
C SER A 26 26.48 -28.70 4.23
N GLU A 27 27.57 -29.46 4.38
CA GLU A 27 27.76 -30.39 5.50
C GLU A 27 27.92 -29.63 6.82
N ILE A 28 28.74 -28.58 6.83
CA ILE A 28 28.94 -27.71 8.00
C ILE A 28 27.63 -27.01 8.39
N ALA A 29 26.92 -26.43 7.42
CA ALA A 29 25.65 -25.75 7.67
C ALA A 29 24.59 -26.71 8.22
N ASN A 30 24.51 -27.93 7.68
CA ASN A 30 23.58 -28.95 8.16
C ASN A 30 23.99 -29.49 9.54
N GLY A 31 25.29 -29.55 9.86
CA GLY A 31 25.77 -29.91 11.20
C GLY A 31 25.40 -28.87 12.27
N VAL A 32 25.40 -27.58 11.92
CA VAL A 32 25.09 -26.48 12.87
C VAL A 32 23.59 -26.23 13.00
N TYR A 33 22.86 -26.20 11.89
CA TYR A 33 21.46 -25.77 11.86
C TYR A 33 20.45 -26.91 11.80
N GLY A 34 20.90 -28.15 11.59
CA GLY A 34 20.08 -29.34 11.49
C GLY A 34 20.18 -30.01 10.12
N ALA A 35 19.95 -31.32 10.08
CA ALA A 35 19.95 -32.08 8.84
C ALA A 35 19.03 -31.45 7.78
N ASP A 36 19.47 -31.47 6.52
CA ASP A 36 18.74 -30.94 5.36
C ASP A 36 18.38 -29.45 5.41
N THR A 37 19.07 -28.65 6.25
CA THR A 37 18.85 -27.19 6.30
C THR A 37 19.22 -26.50 4.98
N VAL A 38 20.33 -26.90 4.36
CA VAL A 38 20.84 -26.35 3.11
C VAL A 38 21.26 -27.49 2.18
N ALA A 39 20.69 -27.48 0.99
CA ALA A 39 21.09 -28.42 -0.06
C ALA A 39 22.34 -27.91 -0.80
N ALA A 40 23.22 -28.82 -1.24
CA ALA A 40 24.49 -28.47 -1.90
C ALA A 40 24.30 -27.61 -3.16
N ASN A 41 23.24 -27.87 -3.93
CA ASN A 41 22.85 -27.08 -5.09
C ASN A 41 22.51 -25.61 -4.74
N TYR A 42 21.93 -25.36 -3.56
CA TYR A 42 21.65 -24.01 -3.07
C TYR A 42 22.95 -23.26 -2.73
N VAL A 43 23.91 -23.92 -2.07
CA VAL A 43 25.23 -23.34 -1.79
C VAL A 43 25.96 -22.97 -3.09
N GLN A 44 26.00 -23.90 -4.05
CA GLN A 44 26.61 -23.67 -5.36
C GLN A 44 25.95 -22.55 -6.15
N PHE A 45 24.63 -22.39 -6.06
CA PHE A 45 23.91 -21.27 -6.67
C PHE A 45 24.40 -19.93 -6.11
N TRP A 46 24.47 -19.78 -4.78
CA TRP A 46 24.94 -18.55 -4.14
C TRP A 46 26.41 -18.27 -4.43
N PHE A 47 27.27 -19.28 -4.40
CA PHE A 47 28.68 -19.12 -4.75
C PHE A 47 28.86 -18.65 -6.20
N ARG A 48 28.06 -19.17 -7.15
CA ARG A 48 28.07 -18.65 -8.52
C ARG A 48 27.67 -17.18 -8.58
N ARG A 49 26.64 -16.79 -7.83
CA ARG A 49 26.17 -15.40 -7.74
C ARG A 49 27.24 -14.46 -7.17
N PHE A 50 27.95 -14.87 -6.12
CA PHE A 50 29.06 -14.11 -5.55
C PHE A 50 30.27 -14.01 -6.49
N ARG A 51 30.61 -15.09 -7.21
CA ARG A 51 31.65 -15.03 -8.27
C ARG A 51 31.30 -14.07 -9.40
N SER A 52 30.01 -13.87 -9.68
CA SER A 52 29.53 -12.87 -10.64
C SER A 52 29.47 -11.44 -10.06
N GLY A 53 29.97 -11.22 -8.83
CA GLY A 53 30.00 -9.90 -8.19
C GLY A 53 28.67 -9.45 -7.60
N ILE A 54 27.66 -10.33 -7.50
CA ILE A 54 26.35 -10.00 -6.96
C ILE A 54 26.28 -10.42 -5.48
N PHE A 55 26.56 -9.46 -4.59
CA PHE A 55 26.63 -9.68 -3.15
C PHE A 55 25.33 -9.37 -2.39
N ASP A 56 24.28 -8.91 -3.08
CA ASP A 56 22.98 -8.71 -2.42
C ASP A 56 22.38 -10.07 -2.03
N VAL A 57 22.32 -10.28 -0.73
CA VAL A 57 21.80 -11.48 -0.05
C VAL A 57 20.27 -11.46 0.02
N LYS A 58 19.64 -10.29 -0.05
CA LYS A 58 18.18 -10.19 0.01
C LYS A 58 17.57 -10.67 -1.30
N ASP A 59 16.36 -11.22 -1.20
CA ASP A 59 15.58 -11.49 -2.40
C ASP A 59 15.29 -10.16 -3.10
N ALA A 60 15.63 -10.08 -4.38
CA ALA A 60 15.19 -8.98 -5.22
C ALA A 60 13.66 -8.92 -5.19
N LEU A 61 13.11 -7.71 -5.34
CA LEU A 61 11.69 -7.52 -5.58
C LEU A 61 11.28 -8.47 -6.70
N ARG A 62 10.38 -9.41 -6.38
CA ARG A 62 9.84 -10.31 -7.39
C ARG A 62 9.15 -9.44 -8.43
N THR A 63 9.57 -9.57 -9.68
CA THR A 63 8.80 -9.09 -10.83
C THR A 63 7.54 -9.93 -10.90
N GLY A 64 6.56 -9.59 -10.07
CA GLY A 64 5.22 -10.18 -10.13
C GLY A 64 4.52 -9.74 -11.42
N ARG A 65 3.31 -10.26 -11.64
CA ARG A 65 2.45 -9.72 -12.70
C ARG A 65 2.26 -8.23 -12.43
N LEU A 66 2.73 -7.40 -13.37
CA LEU A 66 2.38 -5.98 -13.41
C LEU A 66 0.86 -5.92 -13.53
N VAL A 67 0.18 -5.63 -12.41
CA VAL A 67 -1.20 -5.16 -12.48
C VAL A 67 -1.05 -3.81 -13.16
N VAL A 68 -1.52 -3.69 -14.40
CA VAL A 68 -1.63 -2.37 -15.04
C VAL A 68 -2.49 -1.55 -14.10
N GLU A 69 -1.82 -0.68 -13.35
CA GLU A 69 -2.44 0.15 -12.34
C GLU A 69 -3.24 1.20 -13.11
N ASN A 70 -4.49 0.86 -13.43
CA ASN A 70 -5.52 1.81 -13.81
C ASN A 70 -5.87 2.74 -12.62
N VAL A 71 -4.99 2.91 -11.64
CA VAL A 71 -5.19 3.73 -10.44
C VAL A 71 -5.56 5.14 -10.87
N ASP A 72 -4.75 5.75 -11.73
CA ASP A 72 -4.96 7.11 -12.21
C ASP A 72 -6.31 7.26 -12.91
N LYS A 73 -6.67 6.28 -13.76
CA LYS A 73 -7.95 6.26 -14.49
C LYS A 73 -9.15 6.07 -13.56
N ILE A 74 -9.06 5.18 -12.58
CA ILE A 74 -10.12 4.96 -11.58
C ILE A 74 -10.30 6.24 -10.74
N THR A 75 -9.20 6.89 -10.32
CA THR A 75 -9.27 8.14 -9.57
C THR A 75 -9.84 9.27 -10.40
N GLU A 76 -9.46 9.40 -11.67
CA GLU A 76 -9.98 10.43 -12.59
C GLU A 76 -11.50 10.33 -12.77
N ILE A 77 -12.04 9.11 -12.91
CA ILE A 77 -13.49 8.89 -13.05
C ILE A 77 -14.26 9.28 -11.79
N ILE A 78 -13.66 9.18 -10.61
CA ILE A 78 -14.32 9.45 -9.32
C ILE A 78 -14.31 10.93 -8.96
N VAL A 79 -13.30 11.68 -9.39
CA VAL A 79 -13.18 13.11 -9.06
C VAL A 79 -14.42 13.86 -9.58
N GLY A 80 -15.21 14.38 -8.64
CA GLY A 80 -16.39 15.22 -8.94
C GLY A 80 -17.60 14.47 -9.48
N ARG A 81 -17.63 13.13 -9.47
CA ARG A 81 -18.75 12.33 -9.98
C ARG A 81 -19.26 11.32 -8.97
N HIS A 82 -20.58 11.14 -8.95
CA HIS A 82 -21.25 10.06 -8.23
C HIS A 82 -21.34 8.83 -9.14
N VAL A 83 -20.34 7.95 -9.06
CA VAL A 83 -20.23 6.76 -9.91
C VAL A 83 -20.18 5.50 -9.07
N SER A 84 -20.87 4.45 -9.53
CA SER A 84 -20.79 3.14 -8.89
C SER A 84 -19.53 2.39 -9.35
N SER A 85 -19.00 1.53 -8.47
CA SER A 85 -17.87 0.66 -8.80
C SER A 85 -18.13 -0.23 -10.02
N ARG A 86 -19.40 -0.61 -10.26
CA ARG A 86 -19.81 -1.38 -11.45
C ARG A 86 -19.74 -0.55 -12.74
N SER A 87 -20.12 0.73 -12.67
CA SER A 87 -20.02 1.65 -13.81
C SER A 87 -18.57 1.84 -14.23
N ILE A 88 -17.69 2.08 -13.25
CA ILE A 88 -16.25 2.20 -13.46
C ILE A 88 -15.67 0.91 -14.07
N ALA A 89 -16.09 -0.25 -13.55
CA ALA A 89 -15.67 -1.55 -14.06
C ALA A 89 -16.07 -1.76 -15.54
N HIS A 90 -17.29 -1.37 -15.89
CA HIS A 90 -17.78 -1.43 -17.27
C HIS A 90 -17.02 -0.49 -18.20
N GLU A 91 -16.82 0.76 -17.79
CA GLU A 91 -16.10 1.78 -18.56
C GLU A 91 -14.63 1.38 -18.81
N LEU A 92 -13.96 0.87 -17.78
CA LEU A 92 -12.57 0.45 -17.85
C LEU A 92 -12.39 -1.00 -18.34
N LYS A 93 -13.49 -1.72 -18.60
CA LYS A 93 -13.51 -3.15 -18.98
C LYS A 93 -12.67 -4.03 -18.04
N ILE A 94 -12.77 -3.77 -16.74
CA ILE A 94 -12.07 -4.53 -15.69
C ILE A 94 -13.07 -5.21 -14.75
N ASP A 95 -12.58 -6.17 -13.98
CA ASP A 95 -13.41 -6.84 -13.00
C ASP A 95 -13.83 -5.87 -11.85
N PRO A 96 -15.11 -5.84 -11.44
CA PRO A 96 -15.58 -4.96 -10.37
C PRO A 96 -14.86 -5.14 -9.02
N LYS A 97 -14.39 -6.34 -8.71
CA LYS A 97 -13.61 -6.60 -7.48
C LYS A 97 -12.25 -5.91 -7.55
N THR A 98 -11.67 -5.78 -8.74
CA THR A 98 -10.42 -5.05 -8.97
C THR A 98 -10.59 -3.56 -8.65
N VAL A 99 -11.71 -2.96 -9.08
CA VAL A 99 -12.07 -1.58 -8.74
C VAL A 99 -12.20 -1.42 -7.23
N LEU A 100 -12.99 -2.27 -6.56
CA LEU A 100 -13.19 -2.20 -5.10
C LEU A 100 -11.88 -2.34 -4.32
N ASN A 101 -11.01 -3.28 -4.72
CA ASN A 101 -9.70 -3.46 -4.11
C ASN A 101 -8.82 -2.20 -4.26
N HIS A 102 -8.89 -1.55 -5.42
CA HIS A 102 -8.19 -0.28 -5.66
C HIS A 102 -8.72 0.84 -4.78
N LEU A 103 -10.04 1.03 -4.72
CA LEU A 103 -10.65 2.07 -3.87
C LEU A 103 -10.22 1.92 -2.40
N ARG A 104 -10.19 0.68 -1.90
CA ARG A 104 -9.70 0.38 -0.55
C ARG A 104 -8.21 0.72 -0.38
N LYS A 105 -7.36 0.41 -1.36
CA LYS A 105 -5.92 0.73 -1.32
C LYS A 105 -5.67 2.24 -1.30
N VAL A 106 -6.44 3.02 -2.06
CA VAL A 106 -6.33 4.49 -2.12
C VAL A 106 -6.99 5.16 -0.90
N GLY A 107 -7.68 4.39 -0.04
CA GLY A 107 -8.32 4.90 1.17
C GLY A 107 -9.68 5.55 0.95
N LEU A 108 -10.24 5.43 -0.26
CA LEU A 108 -11.60 5.90 -0.56
C LEU A 108 -12.62 4.96 0.08
N LYS A 109 -13.61 5.55 0.74
CA LYS A 109 -14.71 4.84 1.39
C LYS A 109 -16.04 5.35 0.85
N GLU A 110 -16.98 4.44 0.73
CA GLU A 110 -18.36 4.80 0.44
C GLU A 110 -18.91 5.66 1.58
N LYS A 111 -19.49 6.80 1.22
CA LYS A 111 -20.22 7.69 2.14
C LYS A 111 -21.59 7.93 1.54
N LEU A 112 -22.61 7.79 2.37
CA LEU A 112 -23.96 8.18 1.99
C LEU A 112 -24.07 9.70 1.95
N HIS A 113 -24.98 10.19 1.11
CA HIS A 113 -25.31 11.60 1.08
C HIS A 113 -25.89 12.03 2.43
N VAL A 114 -25.58 13.26 2.83
CA VAL A 114 -26.24 13.92 3.96
C VAL A 114 -27.61 14.36 3.48
N TRP A 115 -28.66 13.97 4.21
CA TRP A 115 -30.01 14.44 3.91
C TRP A 115 -30.11 15.93 4.24
N VAL A 116 -30.49 16.74 3.25
CA VAL A 116 -30.72 18.17 3.41
C VAL A 116 -32.23 18.43 3.29
N PRO A 117 -32.88 19.10 4.27
CA PRO A 117 -34.34 19.20 4.32
C PRO A 117 -34.99 19.93 3.15
N TYR A 118 -34.28 20.87 2.53
CA TYR A 118 -34.81 21.69 1.45
C TYR A 118 -33.72 22.03 0.43
N GLU A 119 -34.13 22.22 -0.82
CA GLU A 119 -33.31 22.82 -1.86
C GLU A 119 -33.46 24.34 -1.76
N LEU A 120 -32.36 25.03 -1.41
CA LEU A 120 -32.38 26.48 -1.27
C LEU A 120 -32.40 27.16 -2.63
N THR A 121 -33.18 28.22 -2.76
CA THR A 121 -32.98 29.16 -3.87
C THR A 121 -31.76 30.06 -3.61
N LEU A 122 -31.27 30.73 -4.66
CA LEU A 122 -30.20 31.72 -4.52
C LEU A 122 -30.55 32.82 -3.51
N LYS A 123 -31.80 33.26 -3.49
CA LYS A 123 -32.29 34.24 -2.53
C LYS A 123 -32.20 33.70 -1.10
N ASP A 124 -32.71 32.50 -0.87
CA ASP A 124 -32.68 31.87 0.47
C ASP A 124 -31.24 31.67 0.95
N MET A 125 -30.31 31.33 0.06
CA MET A 125 -28.88 31.25 0.39
C MET A 125 -28.30 32.60 0.81
N MET A 126 -28.55 33.66 0.02
CA MET A 126 -28.04 35.00 0.32
C MET A 126 -28.63 35.55 1.62
N ASP A 127 -29.93 35.40 1.83
CA ASP A 127 -30.62 35.84 3.05
C ASP A 127 -30.04 35.10 4.28
N ARG A 128 -29.82 33.79 4.18
CA ARG A 128 -29.20 33.00 5.25
C ARG A 128 -27.77 33.44 5.56
N ILE A 129 -26.95 33.69 4.54
CA ILE A 129 -25.57 34.17 4.72
C ILE A 129 -25.59 35.52 5.46
N SER A 130 -26.42 36.47 4.98
CA SER A 130 -26.55 37.80 5.57
C SER A 130 -27.01 37.76 7.05
N ILE A 131 -28.00 36.93 7.36
CA ILE A 131 -28.47 36.72 8.74
C ILE A 131 -27.36 36.15 9.61
N CYS A 132 -26.68 35.09 9.16
CA CYS A 132 -25.59 34.46 9.90
C CYS A 132 -24.44 35.46 10.17
N GLU A 133 -24.01 36.22 9.17
CA GLU A 133 -22.97 37.24 9.33
C GLU A 133 -23.37 38.31 10.37
N SER A 134 -24.62 38.76 10.32
CA SER A 134 -25.15 39.74 11.27
C SER A 134 -25.17 39.19 12.70
N LEU A 135 -25.59 37.93 12.88
CA LEU A 135 -25.61 37.25 14.17
C LEU A 135 -24.21 37.02 14.73
N VAL A 136 -23.24 36.65 13.88
CA VAL A 136 -21.83 36.48 14.29
C VAL A 136 -21.26 37.81 14.77
N LYS A 137 -21.44 38.91 14.02
CA LYS A 137 -21.00 40.24 14.43
C LYS A 137 -21.65 40.70 15.73
N ARG A 138 -22.94 40.43 15.91
CA ARG A 138 -23.63 40.73 17.18
C ARG A 138 -23.02 39.96 18.34
N ASN A 139 -22.70 38.68 18.14
CA ASN A 139 -22.10 37.84 19.18
C ASN A 139 -20.72 38.36 19.63
N GLU A 140 -19.96 39.01 18.75
CA GLU A 140 -18.67 39.61 19.10
C GLU A 140 -18.81 40.83 20.01
N ILE A 141 -19.95 41.53 19.92
CA ILE A 141 -20.24 42.73 20.71
C ILE A 141 -20.90 42.38 22.03
N ASP A 142 -21.89 41.48 21.99
CA ASP A 142 -22.65 41.02 23.14
C ASP A 142 -22.86 39.51 23.02
N HIS A 143 -22.05 38.75 23.77
CA HIS A 143 -22.06 37.30 23.71
C HIS A 143 -23.40 36.75 24.18
N PHE A 144 -24.03 35.92 23.33
CA PHE A 144 -25.34 35.34 23.59
C PHE A 144 -25.45 34.51 24.88
N LEU A 145 -24.31 34.09 25.44
CA LEU A 145 -24.22 33.22 26.61
C LEU A 145 -23.86 33.94 27.92
N ASN A 146 -23.60 35.25 27.90
CA ASN A 146 -23.16 35.99 29.10
C ASN A 146 -24.32 36.46 30.01
N GLY A 147 -25.55 36.00 29.74
CA GLY A 147 -26.77 36.36 30.49
C GLY A 147 -27.37 35.25 31.35
N TRP A 148 -26.62 34.17 31.61
CA TRP A 148 -26.98 33.08 32.53
C TRP A 148 -25.93 32.96 33.64
#